data_AF-A0A956KQU1-F1
#
_entry.id   AF-A0A956KQU1-F1
#
_cell.length_a   1.000
_cell.length_b   1.000
_cell.length_c   1.000
_cell.angle_alpha   90.00
_cell.angle_beta   90.00
_cell.angle_gamma   90.00
#
_symmetry.space_group_name_H-M   'P 1'
#
loop_
_entity.id
_entity.type
_entity.pdbx_description
1 polymer ?
#
loop_
_entity_poly.entity_id
_entity_poly.type
_entity_poly.pdbx_seq_one_letter_code
_entity_poly.pdbx_strand_id
1 'polypeptide(L)'
;MKALHITVTSAGHADGDLARFEVGGQDLGEGWTKRGINVAVIDDQGRLQVGQRFDTYKHVEASQELTAFLGEQAAGTLLAIAVKDEASRNLDAGAKAALAALGSKAIE
;
A
#
# COMPACT_ATOMS: atom_id res chain seq x y z
N MET A 1 21.71 11.78 2.99
CA MET A 1 20.70 10.73 3.22
C MET A 1 21.24 9.42 2.68
N LYS A 2 21.11 8.32 3.41
CA LYS A 2 21.49 6.99 2.92
C LYS A 2 20.41 6.51 1.97
N ALA A 3 20.79 5.93 0.84
CA ALA A 3 19.81 5.33 -0.07
C ALA A 3 19.15 4.11 0.62
N LEU A 4 17.82 4.07 0.60
CA LEU A 4 17.05 2.89 1.01
C LEU A 4 16.77 2.03 -0.23
N HIS A 5 17.04 0.74 -0.13
CA HIS A 5 16.64 -0.23 -1.16
C HIS A 5 15.32 -0.87 -0.72
N ILE A 6 14.24 -0.53 -1.41
CA ILE A 6 12.89 -0.96 -1.09
C ILE A 6 12.44 -1.96 -2.15
N THR A 7 11.99 -3.14 -1.72
CA THR A 7 11.35 -4.11 -2.61
C THR A 7 9.90 -4.28 -2.20
N VAL A 8 9.00 -4.21 -3.19
CA VAL A 8 7.56 -4.39 -3.00
C VAL A 8 7.10 -5.47 -3.96
N THR A 9 6.45 -6.49 -3.45
CA THR A 9 5.94 -7.61 -4.25
C THR A 9 4.46 -7.79 -3.99
N SER A 10 3.68 -7.96 -5.06
CA SER A 10 2.24 -8.21 -5.04
C SER A 10 1.92 -9.46 -5.85
N ALA A 11 0.86 -10.17 -5.49
CA ALA A 11 0.28 -11.23 -6.30
C ALA A 11 -1.25 -11.31 -6.13
N GLY A 12 -1.93 -11.71 -7.20
CA GLY A 12 -3.34 -12.10 -7.15
C GLY A 12 -3.54 -13.41 -6.38
N HIS A 13 -4.79 -13.76 -6.07
CA HIS A 13 -5.10 -14.93 -5.23
C HIS A 13 -4.52 -16.24 -5.80
N ALA A 14 -4.66 -16.44 -7.11
CA ALA A 14 -4.18 -17.65 -7.79
C ALA A 14 -2.66 -17.63 -8.08
N ASP A 15 -2.01 -16.47 -7.96
CA ASP A 15 -0.62 -16.25 -8.40
C ASP A 15 0.37 -16.12 -7.23
N GLY A 16 -0.07 -16.44 -6.02
CA GLY A 16 0.76 -16.45 -4.81
C GLY A 16 0.13 -15.80 -3.59
N ASP A 17 -0.99 -15.07 -3.76
CA ASP A 17 -1.76 -14.43 -2.69
C ASP A 17 -0.84 -13.72 -1.67
N LEU A 18 -0.08 -12.73 -2.13
CA LEU A 18 0.92 -12.06 -1.31
C LEU A 18 0.97 -10.56 -1.55
N ALA A 19 1.24 -9.83 -0.48
CA ALA A 19 1.81 -8.49 -0.52
C ALA A 19 2.96 -8.49 0.49
N ARG A 20 4.19 -8.19 0.02
CA ARG A 20 5.42 -8.19 0.81
C ARG A 20 6.17 -6.89 0.61
N PHE A 21 6.74 -6.38 1.70
CA PHE A 21 7.51 -5.15 1.75
C PHE A 21 8.85 -5.45 2.41
N GLU A 22 9.94 -5.07 1.77
CA GLU A 22 11.30 -5.32 2.26
C GLU A 22 12.15 -4.06 2.17
N VAL A 23 13.02 -3.86 3.17
CA VAL A 23 14.07 -2.83 3.13
C VAL A 23 15.43 -3.48 3.32
N GLY A 24 16.34 -3.27 2.36
CA GLY A 24 17.65 -3.90 2.37
C GLY A 24 17.60 -5.43 2.34
N GLY A 25 16.52 -6.01 1.80
CA GLY A 25 16.28 -7.45 1.77
C GLY A 25 15.71 -8.04 3.06
N GLN A 26 15.38 -7.20 4.04
CA GLN A 26 14.70 -7.63 5.27
C GLN A 26 13.20 -7.32 5.18
N ASP A 27 12.36 -8.33 5.43
CA ASP A 27 10.91 -8.20 5.50
C ASP A 27 10.50 -7.21 6.62
N LEU A 28 9.62 -6.26 6.28
CA LEU A 28 9.13 -5.22 7.18
C LEU A 28 8.03 -5.70 8.13
N GLY A 29 7.60 -6.96 8.01
CA GLY A 29 6.67 -7.60 8.94
C GLY A 29 5.92 -8.71 8.23
N GLU A 30 6.10 -9.93 8.70
CA GLU A 30 5.38 -11.07 8.14
C GLU A 30 3.90 -11.06 8.57
N GLY A 31 3.02 -11.44 7.63
CA GLY A 31 1.65 -11.83 7.94
C GLY A 31 0.65 -10.71 8.26
N TRP A 32 1.06 -9.44 8.29
CA TRP A 32 0.10 -8.35 8.52
C TRP A 32 -0.78 -8.10 7.29
N THR A 33 -0.25 -8.26 6.08
CA THR A 33 -0.95 -7.94 4.82
C THR A 33 -2.17 -8.86 4.57
N LYS A 34 -3.22 -8.29 3.95
CA LYS A 34 -4.50 -8.95 3.64
C LYS A 34 -5.00 -8.51 2.27
N ARG A 35 -6.05 -9.17 1.76
CA ARG A 35 -6.70 -8.80 0.49
C ARG A 35 -6.98 -7.30 0.43
N GLY A 36 -6.81 -6.71 -0.74
CA GLY A 36 -7.02 -5.29 -1.00
C GLY A 36 -5.70 -4.52 -1.11
N ILE A 37 -5.78 -3.22 -0.83
CA ILE A 37 -4.62 -2.31 -0.84
C ILE A 37 -3.95 -2.32 0.54
N ASN A 38 -2.66 -2.58 0.56
CA ASN A 38 -1.81 -2.55 1.75
C ASN A 38 -0.82 -1.40 1.62
N VAL A 39 -0.70 -0.58 2.65
CA VAL A 39 0.18 0.60 2.68
C VAL A 39 1.14 0.49 3.86
N ALA A 40 2.43 0.53 3.57
CA ALA A 40 3.50 0.60 4.54
C ALA A 40 4.05 2.03 4.60
N VAL A 41 3.98 2.65 5.78
CA VAL A 41 4.66 3.92 6.09
C VAL A 41 6.05 3.60 6.60
N ILE A 42 7.08 4.07 5.89
CA ILE A 42 8.48 3.73 6.16
C ILE A 42 9.23 5.01 6.59
N ASP A 43 9.99 4.93 7.67
CA ASP A 43 10.83 6.05 8.11
C ASP A 43 12.14 6.18 7.30
N ASP A 44 12.91 7.23 7.58
CA ASP A 44 14.19 7.51 6.91
C ASP A 44 15.30 6.47 7.22
N GLN A 45 15.06 5.61 8.22
CA GLN A 45 15.94 4.51 8.62
C GLN A 45 15.51 3.18 8.00
N GLY A 46 14.41 3.17 7.23
CA GLY A 46 13.90 1.99 6.57
C GLY A 46 13.06 1.08 7.46
N ARG A 47 12.50 1.58 8.57
CA ARG A 47 11.64 0.81 9.46
C ARG A 47 10.17 1.05 9.17
N LEU A 48 9.37 0.01 9.34
CA LEU A 48 7.91 0.13 9.28
C LEU A 48 7.41 0.91 10.51
N GLN A 49 6.79 2.06 10.25
CA GLN A 49 6.11 2.84 11.28
C GLN A 49 4.66 2.41 11.41
N VAL A 50 3.97 2.24 10.28
CA VAL A 50 2.55 1.86 10.22
C VAL A 50 2.33 0.92 9.03
N GLY A 51 1.64 -0.20 9.28
CA GLY A 51 1.10 -1.07 8.24
C GLY A 51 -0.42 -1.00 8.22
N GLN A 52 -1.00 -0.33 7.23
CA GLN A 52 -2.44 -0.12 7.09
C GLN A 52 -3.01 -0.92 5.91
N ARG A 53 -4.26 -1.36 6.04
CA ARG A 53 -4.93 -2.26 5.09
C ARG A 53 -6.31 -1.76 4.76
N PHE A 54 -6.69 -1.92 3.50
CA PHE A 54 -7.98 -1.49 2.97
C PHE A 54 -8.51 -2.62 2.07
N ASP A 55 -9.46 -3.42 2.57
CA ASP A 55 -10.11 -4.49 1.78
C ASP A 55 -11.15 -3.86 0.83
N THR A 56 -10.64 -3.23 -0.21
CA THR A 56 -11.40 -2.60 -1.29
C THR A 56 -12.15 -3.62 -2.17
N TYR A 57 -12.01 -4.92 -1.91
CA TYR A 57 -12.85 -5.94 -2.51
C TYR A 57 -14.16 -6.16 -1.73
N LYS A 58 -14.08 -6.23 -0.39
CA LYS A 58 -15.22 -6.57 0.46
C LYS A 58 -16.01 -5.36 0.96
N HIS A 59 -15.33 -4.27 1.26
CA HIS A 59 -15.91 -3.12 1.94
C HIS A 59 -16.03 -1.93 1.00
N VAL A 60 -17.22 -1.34 0.92
CA VAL A 60 -17.51 -0.20 0.03
C VAL A 60 -16.90 1.09 0.57
N GLU A 61 -16.70 1.16 1.89
CA GLU A 61 -16.12 2.29 2.60
C GLU A 61 -14.59 2.33 2.52
N ALA A 62 -13.95 1.20 2.17
CA ALA A 62 -12.48 1.06 2.21
C ALA A 62 -11.75 2.06 1.29
N SER A 63 -12.38 2.50 0.18
CA SER A 63 -11.81 3.54 -0.69
C SER A 63 -11.78 4.92 -0.03
N GLN A 64 -12.81 5.24 0.75
CA GLN A 64 -12.87 6.50 1.48
C GLN A 64 -11.87 6.50 2.64
N GLU A 65 -11.76 5.37 3.35
CA GLU A 65 -10.75 5.17 4.41
C GLU A 65 -9.33 5.27 3.84
N LEU A 66 -9.06 4.66 2.68
CA LEU A 66 -7.77 4.78 1.99
C LEU A 66 -7.48 6.24 1.64
N THR A 67 -8.45 6.93 1.05
CA THR A 67 -8.31 8.35 0.65
C THR A 67 -7.98 9.23 1.86
N ALA A 68 -8.71 9.06 2.96
CA ALA A 68 -8.47 9.80 4.20
C ALA A 68 -7.06 9.51 4.75
N PHE A 69 -6.69 8.23 4.84
CA PHE A 69 -5.37 7.83 5.30
C PHE A 69 -4.24 8.44 4.46
N LEU A 70 -4.34 8.41 3.12
CA LEU A 70 -3.35 9.00 2.24
C LEU A 70 -3.26 10.52 2.39
N GLY A 71 -4.40 11.20 2.61
CA GLY A 71 -4.46 12.66 2.79
C GLY A 71 -3.90 13.16 4.13
N GLU A 72 -3.83 12.31 5.14
CA GLU A 72 -3.27 12.65 6.46
C GLU A 72 -1.73 12.59 6.50
N GLN A 73 -1.09 12.05 5.47
CA GLN A 73 0.36 11.87 5.47
C GLN A 73 1.08 13.20 5.28
N ALA A 74 2.08 13.45 6.13
CA ALA A 74 2.92 14.65 6.02
C ALA A 74 3.75 14.61 4.73
N ALA A 75 4.03 15.78 4.16
CA ALA A 75 4.91 15.90 3.01
C ALA A 75 6.30 15.28 3.30
N GLY A 76 6.81 14.50 2.35
CA GLY A 76 8.07 13.77 2.51
C GLY A 76 7.93 12.39 3.17
N THR A 77 6.73 11.98 3.59
CA THR A 77 6.47 10.61 4.06
C THR A 77 6.64 9.59 2.93
N LEU A 78 7.42 8.53 3.19
CA LEU A 78 7.60 7.43 2.24
C LEU A 78 6.49 6.38 2.43
N LEU A 79 5.73 6.15 1.36
CA LEU A 79 4.66 5.16 1.31
C LEU A 79 5.02 4.06 0.30
N ALA A 80 5.06 2.81 0.74
CA ALA A 80 5.11 1.66 -0.14
C ALA A 80 3.72 1.02 -0.20
N ILE A 81 3.22 0.75 -1.39
CA ILE A 81 1.83 0.30 -1.61
C ILE A 81 1.83 -0.98 -2.45
N ALA A 82 1.08 -1.99 -2.01
CA ALA A 82 0.93 -3.25 -2.74
C ALA A 82 -0.51 -3.77 -2.67
N VAL A 83 -0.94 -4.40 -3.76
CA VAL A 83 -2.19 -5.16 -3.80
C VAL A 83 -1.91 -6.59 -3.37
N LYS A 84 -2.85 -7.18 -2.63
CA LYS A 84 -2.93 -8.63 -2.39
C LYS A 84 -4.28 -9.12 -2.88
N ASP A 85 -4.29 -10.20 -3.64
CA ASP A 85 -5.51 -10.82 -4.20
C ASP A 85 -6.28 -9.90 -5.17
N GLU A 86 -7.12 -9.01 -4.65
CA GLU A 86 -8.04 -8.17 -5.43
C GLU A 86 -8.21 -6.83 -4.71
N ALA A 87 -8.13 -5.74 -5.46
CA ALA A 87 -8.27 -4.39 -4.91
C ALA A 87 -9.20 -3.46 -5.71
N SER A 88 -9.75 -3.88 -6.85
CA SER A 88 -10.43 -3.01 -7.81
C SER A 88 -11.95 -2.94 -7.60
N ARG A 89 -12.59 -3.97 -7.01
CA ARG A 89 -14.06 -4.11 -7.01
C ARG A 89 -14.81 -2.89 -6.44
N ASN A 90 -14.36 -2.33 -5.32
CA ASN A 90 -14.92 -1.11 -4.74
C ASN A 90 -13.93 0.05 -4.74
N LEU A 91 -12.89 0.01 -5.59
CA LEU A 91 -11.93 1.11 -5.71
C LEU A 91 -12.57 2.28 -6.47
N ASP A 92 -12.92 3.34 -5.74
CA ASP A 92 -13.63 4.47 -6.31
C ASP A 92 -12.69 5.51 -6.96
N ALA A 93 -13.29 6.47 -7.67
CA ALA A 93 -12.56 7.53 -8.36
C ALA A 93 -11.77 8.44 -7.40
N GLY A 94 -12.22 8.61 -6.15
CA GLY A 94 -11.55 9.42 -5.14
C GLY A 94 -10.23 8.78 -4.70
N ALA A 95 -10.26 7.48 -4.40
CA ALA A 95 -9.06 6.71 -4.06
C ALA A 95 -8.06 6.64 -5.22
N LYS A 96 -8.55 6.44 -6.45
CA LYS A 96 -7.71 6.48 -7.66
C LYS A 96 -7.03 7.85 -7.82
N ALA A 97 -7.79 8.94 -7.67
CA ALA A 97 -7.27 10.30 -7.76
C ALA A 97 -6.23 10.59 -6.66
N ALA A 98 -6.44 10.13 -5.43
CA ALA A 98 -5.48 10.27 -4.34
C ALA A 98 -4.17 9.53 -4.62
N LEU A 99 -4.24 8.29 -5.11
CA LEU A 99 -3.06 7.51 -5.51
C LEU A 99 -2.33 8.14 -6.71
N ALA A 100 -3.06 8.69 -7.68
CA ALA A 100 -2.49 9.39 -8.82
C ALA A 100 -1.80 10.71 -8.40
N ALA A 101 -2.37 11.43 -7.43
CA ALA A 101 -1.77 12.64 -6.86
C ALA A 101 -0.44 12.35 -6.13
N LEU A 102 -0.26 11.13 -5.61
CA LEU A 102 1.00 10.64 -5.05
C LEU A 102 1.98 10.11 -6.12
N GLY A 103 1.63 10.21 -7.40
CA GLY A 103 2.49 9.89 -8.54
C GLY A 103 2.25 8.52 -9.18
N SER A 104 1.23 7.77 -8.76
CA SER A 104 0.86 6.52 -9.43
C SER A 104 0.41 6.77 -10.87
N LYS A 105 0.87 5.93 -11.80
CA LYS A 105 0.48 5.96 -13.24
C LYS A 105 -0.22 4.70 -13.70
N ALA A 106 -0.35 3.70 -12.84
CA ALA A 106 -0.99 2.42 -13.14
C ALA A 106 -2.42 2.35 -12.59
N ILE A 107 -2.88 3.42 -11.93
CA ILE A 107 -4.20 3.50 -11.34
C ILE A 107 -5.13 4.25 -12.31
N GLU A 108 -5.86 3.50 -13.13
CA GLU A 108 -6.84 4.01 -14.12
C GLU A 108 -8.25 3.51 -13.78
#